data_AF-A0A0M9EYP4-F1
#
_entry.id   AF-A0A0M9EYP4-F1
#
_cell.length_a   1.000
_cell.length_b   1.000
_cell.length_c   1.000
_cell.angle_alpha   90.00
_cell.angle_beta   90.00
_cell.angle_gamma   90.00
#
_symmetry.space_group_name_H-M   'P 1'
#
loop_
_entity.id
_entity.type
_entity.pdbx_description
1 polymer ?
#
loop_
_entity_poly.entity_id
_entity_poly.type
_entity_poly.pdbx_seq_one_letter_code
_entity_poly.pdbx_strand_id
1 'polypeptide(L)' 'MESIKQGANYIAETVQQATAGASKETNKEVAKDSNASISTRATAAKDALSDKADEKSHEGKAEVHKEAAKQ' A
#
# COMPACT_ATOMS: atom_id res chain seq x y z
N MET A 1 6.99 1.65 26.84
CA MET A 1 6.73 2.68 25.80
C MET A 1 6.85 2.12 24.38
N GLU A 2 7.61 1.05 24.16
CA GLU A 2 7.71 0.39 22.85
C GLU A 2 6.41 -0.24 22.35
N SER A 3 5.62 -0.94 23.16
CA SER A 3 4.38 -1.57 22.69
C SER A 3 3.35 -0.58 22.15
N ILE A 4 3.28 0.64 22.71
CA ILE A 4 2.40 1.71 22.22
C ILE A 4 2.92 2.25 20.88
N LYS A 5 4.24 2.43 20.73
CA LYS A 5 4.87 2.80 19.44
C LYS A 5 4.69 1.70 18.39
N GLN A 6 4.84 0.43 18.76
CA GLN A 6 4.64 -0.72 17.88
C GLN A 6 3.18 -0.82 17.45
N GLY A 7 2.22 -0.62 18.36
CA GLY A 7 0.79 -0.56 18.02
C GLY A 7 0.44 0.62 17.13
N ALA A 8 1.00 1.81 17.39
CA ALA A 8 0.81 2.98 16.53
C ALA A 8 1.41 2.77 15.13
N ASN A 9 2.60 2.18 15.05
CA ASN A 9 3.22 1.81 13.77
C ASN A 9 2.37 0.75 13.05
N TYR A 10 1.88 -0.28 13.74
CA TYR A 10 1.00 -1.29 13.14
C TYR A 10 -0.27 -0.68 12.53
N ILE A 11 -0.91 0.26 13.23
CA ILE A 11 -2.08 0.98 12.71
C ILE A 11 -1.70 1.85 11.53
N ALA A 12 -0.61 2.62 11.64
CA ALA A 12 -0.11 3.47 10.55
C ALA A 12 0.18 2.63 9.30
N GLU A 13 0.84 1.49 9.45
CA GLU A 13 1.15 0.58 8.36
C GLU A 13 -0.09 -0.10 7.79
N THR A 14 -1.06 -0.48 8.63
CA THR A 14 -2.35 -1.02 8.16
C THR A 14 -3.10 0.00 7.32
N VAL A 15 -3.10 1.27 7.73
CA VAL A 15 -3.73 2.37 6.98
C VAL A 15 -2.96 2.65 5.70
N GLN A 16 -1.63 2.65 5.74
CA GLN A 16 -0.80 2.82 4.54
C GLN A 16 -1.01 1.68 3.54
N GLN A 17 -1.11 0.44 4.01
CA GLN A 17 -1.40 -0.74 3.20
C GLN A 17 -2.79 -0.64 2.57
N ALA A 18 -3.82 -0.25 3.33
CA ALA A 18 -5.17 -0.02 2.81
C ALA A 18 -5.19 1.10 1.75
N THR A 19 -4.42 2.16 1.98
CA THR A 19 -4.28 3.28 1.05
C THR A 19 -3.58 2.85 -0.24
N ALA A 20 -2.48 2.10 -0.15
CA ALA A 20 -1.77 1.53 -1.28
C ALA A 20 -2.67 0.57 -2.09
N GLY A 21 -3.46 -0.26 -1.42
CA GLY A 21 -4.44 -1.12 -2.08
C GLY A 21 -5.53 -0.35 -2.83
N ALA A 22 -6.04 0.74 -2.24
CA ALA A 22 -7.02 1.61 -2.89
C ALA A 22 -6.44 2.38 -4.09
N SER A 23 -5.21 2.93 -3.94
CA SER A 23 -4.48 3.58 -5.03
C SER A 23 -4.20 2.61 -6.17
N LYS A 24 -3.79 1.37 -5.85
CA LYS A 24 -3.58 0.30 -6.83
C LYS A 24 -4.83 -0.04 -7.63
N GLU A 25 -6.00 -0.18 -7.00
CA GLU A 25 -7.24 -0.48 -7.73
C GLU A 25 -7.67 0.70 -8.61
N THR A 26 -7.57 1.93 -8.09
CA THR A 26 -7.84 3.17 -8.86
C THR A 26 -6.92 3.26 -10.08
N ASN A 27 -5.62 3.02 -9.88
CA ASN A 27 -4.63 3.05 -10.94
C ASN A 27 -4.84 1.94 -11.97
N LYS A 28 -5.38 0.79 -11.55
CA LYS A 28 -5.75 -0.32 -12.45
C LYS A 28 -6.97 0.02 -13.31
N GLU A 29 -7.95 0.72 -12.74
CA GLU A 29 -9.11 1.25 -13.46
C GLU A 29 -8.65 2.30 -14.49
N VAL A 30 -7.81 3.25 -14.07
CA VAL A 30 -7.25 4.29 -14.97
C VAL A 30 -6.37 3.70 -16.05
N ALA A 31 -5.55 2.69 -15.76
CA ALA A 31 -4.73 2.01 -16.75
C ALA A 31 -5.55 1.26 -17.81
N LYS A 32 -6.77 0.83 -17.48
CA LYS A 32 -7.72 0.18 -18.40
C LYS A 32 -8.68 1.17 -19.06
N ASP A 33 -8.80 2.38 -18.53
CA ASP A 33 -9.66 3.42 -19.07
C ASP A 33 -9.18 3.81 -20.47
N SER A 34 -9.94 3.41 -21.49
CA SER A 34 -9.62 3.72 -22.89
C SER A 34 -9.89 5.18 -23.25
N ASN A 35 -10.57 5.92 -22.38
CA ASN A 35 -10.80 7.36 -22.48
C ASN A 35 -9.64 8.18 -21.89
N ALA A 36 -8.82 7.57 -21.02
CA ALA A 36 -7.61 8.18 -20.50
C ALA A 36 -6.48 8.17 -21.54
N SER A 37 -5.69 9.25 -21.56
CA SER A 37 -4.55 9.36 -22.47
C SER A 37 -3.54 8.22 -22.24
N ILE A 38 -2.79 7.82 -23.28
CA ILE A 38 -1.74 6.78 -23.16
C ILE A 38 -0.74 7.12 -22.05
N SER A 39 -0.35 8.39 -21.92
CA SER A 39 0.56 8.83 -20.86
C SER A 39 -0.06 8.63 -19.47
N THR A 40 -1.34 8.96 -19.30
CA THR A 40 -2.08 8.74 -18.05
C THR A 40 -2.16 7.26 -17.70
N ARG A 41 -2.48 6.40 -18.68
CA ARG A 41 -2.53 4.95 -18.50
C ARG A 41 -1.18 4.35 -18.13
N ALA A 42 -0.10 4.79 -18.76
CA ALA A 42 1.25 4.31 -18.47
C ALA A 42 1.71 4.72 -17.07
N THR A 43 1.45 5.97 -16.67
CA THR A 43 1.71 6.44 -15.30
C THR A 43 0.89 5.64 -14.29
N ALA A 44 -0.41 5.45 -14.53
CA ALA A 44 -1.26 4.66 -13.65
C ALA A 44 -0.80 3.19 -13.56
N ALA A 45 -0.40 2.56 -14.66
CA ALA A 45 0.17 1.21 -14.63
C ALA A 45 1.47 1.14 -13.82
N LYS A 46 2.34 2.16 -13.94
CA LYS A 46 3.57 2.27 -13.15
C LYS A 46 3.25 2.45 -11.66
N ASP A 47 2.33 3.34 -11.33
CA ASP A 47 1.92 3.60 -9.95
C ASP A 47 1.23 2.37 -9.34
N ALA A 48 0.37 1.66 -10.08
CA ALA A 48 -0.22 0.40 -9.62
C ALA A 48 0.83 -0.68 -9.29
N LEU A 49 1.94 -0.73 -10.03
CA LEU A 49 3.05 -1.65 -9.74
C LEU A 49 3.84 -1.19 -8.51
N SER A 50 4.07 0.12 -8.38
CA SER A 50 4.74 0.70 -7.22
C SER A 50 3.92 0.49 -5.94
N ASP A 51 2.64 0.82 -5.98
CA ASP A 51 1.67 0.61 -4.89
C ASP A 51 1.62 -0.86 -4.47
N LYS A 52 1.75 -1.81 -5.41
CA LYS A 52 1.80 -3.24 -5.09
C LYS A 52 3.07 -3.65 -4.34
N ALA A 53 4.20 -3.02 -4.66
CA ALA A 53 5.45 -3.26 -3.96
C ALA A 53 5.43 -2.65 -2.55
N ASP A 54 4.86 -1.44 -2.41
CA ASP A 54 4.63 -0.79 -1.12
C ASP A 54 3.62 -1.58 -0.27
N GLU A 55 2.50 -2.05 -0.83
CA GLU A 55 1.50 -2.91 -0.17
C GLU A 55 2.18 -4.15 0.46
N LYS A 56 3.01 -4.87 -0.31
CA LYS A 56 3.77 -6.02 0.20
C LYS A 56 4.78 -5.65 1.28
N SER A 57 5.44 -4.49 1.13
CA SER A 57 6.45 -4.03 2.10
C SER A 57 5.79 -3.67 3.43
N HIS A 58 4.64 -3.01 3.38
CA HIS A 58 3.85 -2.68 4.56
C HIS A 58 3.19 -3.90 5.20
N GLU A 59 2.72 -4.89 4.42
CA GLU A 59 2.25 -6.17 4.96
C GLU A 59 3.34 -6.87 5.80
N GLY A 60 4.54 -7.01 5.23
CA GLY A 60 5.64 -7.68 5.92
C GLY A 60 6.08 -6.96 7.19
N LYS A 61 6.13 -5.62 7.16
CA LYS A 61 6.47 -4.84 8.35
C LYS A 61 5.35 -4.92 9.39
N ALA A 62 4.09 -4.82 9.00
CA ALA A 62 2.94 -4.94 9.90
C ALA A 62 2.91 -6.32 10.60
N GLU A 63 3.25 -7.40 9.90
CA GLU A 63 3.43 -8.73 10.51
C GLU A 63 4.57 -8.76 11.52
N VAL A 64 5.75 -8.23 11.17
CA VAL A 64 6.91 -8.16 12.09
C VAL A 64 6.58 -7.33 13.33
N HIS A 65 5.92 -6.19 13.16
CA HIS A 65 5.49 -5.33 14.26
C HIS A 65 4.42 -6.01 15.14
N LYS A 66 3.54 -6.83 14.55
CA LYS A 66 2.53 -7.61 15.27
C LYS A 66 3.14 -8.78 16.05
N GLU A 67 4.14 -9.46 15.50
CA GLU A 67 4.91 -10.49 16.22
C GLU A 67 5.75 -9.88 17.34
N ALA A 68 6.45 -8.77 17.08
CA ALA A 68 7.24 -8.04 18.07
C ALA A 68 6.37 -7.44 19.19
N ALA A 69 5.11 -7.09 18.91
CA ALA A 69 4.16 -6.63 19.92
C ALA A 69 3.53 -7.78 20.74
N LYS A 70 3.67 -9.04 20.31
CA LYS A 70 3.17 -10.23 21.01
C LYS A 70 4.22 -10.89 21.92
N GLN A 71 5.50 -10.63 21.71
CA GLN A 71 6.62 -11.06 22.58
C GLN A 71 6.74 -10.12 23.79
#